data_AF-A0A485A1K7-F1
#
_entry.id   AF-A0A485A1K7-F1
#
_cell.length_a   1.000
_cell.length_b   1.000
_cell.length_c   1.000
_cell.angle_alpha   90.00
_cell.angle_beta   90.00
_cell.angle_gamma   90.00
#
_symmetry.space_group_name_H-M   'P 1'
#
loop_
_entity.id
_entity.type
_entity.pdbx_description
1 polymer ?
#
loop_
_entity_poly.entity_id
_entity_poly.type
_entity_poly.pdbx_seq_one_letter_code
_entity_poly.pdbx_strand_id
1 'polypeptide(L)'
;MSALRQALAGVEGAKELLTDADALVEKSIWLIGGDGWAYDIGFGGLDHVMSLTENVNILVLDTQCYSNTGGQASKATPLGAVTKFGEHGKRKARKDLGVSMMMYGHVYVAQISLGSTA
;
A
#
# COMPACT_ATOMS: atom_id res chain seq x y z
N MET A 1 -3.32 -18.20 -14.51
CA MET A 1 -3.42 -19.52 -13.85
C MET A 1 -4.26 -20.50 -14.67
N SER A 2 -5.55 -20.24 -14.91
CA SER A 2 -6.40 -21.10 -15.76
C SER A 2 -5.87 -21.27 -17.18
N ALA A 3 -5.41 -20.19 -17.80
CA ALA A 3 -4.81 -20.21 -19.14
C ALA A 3 -3.53 -21.07 -19.21
N LEU A 4 -2.65 -20.98 -18.20
CA LEU A 4 -1.42 -21.78 -18.14
C LEU A 4 -1.73 -23.27 -17.98
N ARG A 5 -2.68 -23.61 -17.09
CA ARG A 5 -3.12 -25.00 -16.88
C ARG A 5 -3.77 -25.58 -18.15
N GLN A 6 -4.52 -24.78 -18.91
CA GLN A 6 -5.03 -25.19 -20.22
C GLN A 6 -3.92 -25.38 -21.25
N ALA A 7 -2.91 -24.50 -21.28
CA ALA A 7 -1.79 -24.61 -22.20
C ALA A 7 -0.91 -25.85 -21.94
N LEU A 8 -0.79 -26.28 -20.69
CA LEU A 8 -0.03 -27.46 -20.28
C LEU A 8 -0.84 -28.77 -20.36
N ALA A 9 -2.16 -28.69 -20.56
CA ALA A 9 -3.01 -29.87 -20.64
C ALA A 9 -2.71 -30.67 -21.93
N GLY A 10 -2.34 -31.94 -21.76
CA GLY A 10 -2.03 -32.83 -22.88
C GLY A 10 -0.62 -32.72 -23.44
N VAL A 11 0.24 -31.86 -22.87
CA VAL A 11 1.67 -31.81 -23.20
C VAL A 11 2.38 -32.98 -22.51
N GLU A 12 3.02 -33.84 -23.32
CA GLU A 12 3.79 -34.98 -22.80
C GLU A 12 4.95 -34.48 -21.93
N GLY A 13 5.10 -35.05 -20.73
CA GLY A 13 6.11 -34.63 -19.75
C GLY A 13 5.74 -33.41 -18.88
N ALA A 14 4.63 -32.70 -19.13
CA ALA A 14 4.27 -31.49 -18.37
C ALA A 14 3.56 -31.75 -17.02
N LYS A 15 3.52 -33.00 -16.54
CA LYS A 15 2.81 -33.36 -15.29
C LYS A 15 3.37 -32.66 -14.06
N GLU A 16 4.70 -32.51 -13.97
CA GLU A 16 5.37 -31.79 -12.87
C GLU A 16 5.14 -30.27 -12.96
N LEU A 17 5.10 -29.71 -14.18
CA LEU A 17 4.76 -28.30 -14.36
C LEU A 17 3.31 -27.98 -13.96
N LEU A 18 2.39 -28.95 -14.10
CA LEU A 18 1.01 -28.80 -13.66
C LEU A 18 0.85 -28.80 -12.13
N THR A 19 1.74 -29.47 -11.39
CA THR A 19 1.75 -29.42 -9.92
C THR A 19 2.23 -28.05 -9.43
N ASP A 20 3.18 -27.44 -10.13
CA ASP A 20 3.76 -26.15 -9.76
C ASP A 20 3.20 -24.95 -10.53
N ALA A 21 2.18 -25.14 -11.36
CA ALA A 21 1.61 -24.10 -12.23
C ALA A 21 1.20 -22.81 -11.50
N ASP A 22 0.94 -22.91 -10.20
CA ASP A 22 0.56 -21.80 -9.34
C ASP A 22 1.74 -20.93 -8.89
N ALA A 23 2.97 -21.45 -8.99
CA ALA A 23 4.21 -20.73 -8.75
C ALA A 23 4.84 -20.19 -10.05
N LEU A 24 4.49 -20.78 -11.20
CA LEU A 24 5.02 -20.39 -12.52
C LEU A 24 4.43 -19.09 -13.07
N VAL A 25 3.24 -18.69 -12.60
CA VAL A 25 2.62 -17.42 -12.98
C VAL A 25 3.15 -16.33 -12.07
N GLU A 26 3.67 -15.26 -12.67
CA GLU A 26 4.10 -14.07 -11.93
C GLU A 26 2.96 -13.52 -11.06
N LYS A 27 3.29 -13.20 -9.81
CA LYS A 27 2.31 -12.74 -8.82
C LYS A 27 2.51 -11.26 -8.57
N SER A 28 1.40 -10.53 -8.52
CA SER A 28 1.40 -9.15 -8.08
C SER A 28 1.23 -9.11 -6.56
N ILE A 29 2.25 -8.65 -5.85
CA ILE A 29 2.26 -8.57 -4.39
C ILE A 29 1.70 -7.21 -3.96
N TRP A 30 0.72 -7.22 -3.05
CA TRP A 30 0.05 -6.02 -2.57
C TRP A 30 0.09 -5.92 -1.04
N LEU A 31 0.51 -4.75 -0.54
CA LEU A 31 0.40 -4.36 0.85
C LEU A 31 -0.68 -3.28 0.94
N ILE A 32 -1.78 -3.59 1.62
CA ILE A 32 -2.95 -2.70 1.70
C ILE A 32 -3.17 -2.33 3.17
N GLY A 33 -3.30 -1.04 3.45
CA GLY A 33 -3.55 -0.57 4.82
C GLY A 33 -4.00 0.87 4.88
N GLY A 34 -4.43 1.31 6.08
CA GLY A 34 -4.88 2.67 6.32
C GLY A 34 -3.74 3.66 6.62
N ASP A 35 -4.09 4.93 6.79
CA ASP A 35 -3.12 5.99 7.12
C ASP A 35 -2.43 5.78 8.47
N GLY A 36 -3.12 5.27 9.49
CA GLY A 36 -2.50 4.95 10.79
C GLY A 36 -1.37 3.91 10.68
N TRP A 37 -1.47 2.94 9.77
CA TRP A 37 -0.39 2.00 9.51
C TRP A 37 0.75 2.68 8.75
N ALA A 38 0.47 3.28 7.60
CA ALA A 38 1.50 3.78 6.69
C ALA A 38 2.24 5.02 7.23
N TYR A 39 1.58 5.90 7.97
CA TYR A 39 2.17 7.16 8.44
C TYR A 39 2.81 7.03 9.82
N ASP A 40 2.28 6.14 10.67
CA ASP A 40 2.67 6.01 12.08
C ASP A 40 3.44 4.73 12.36
N ILE A 41 2.76 3.65 12.77
CA ILE A 41 3.39 2.46 13.36
C ILE A 41 4.15 1.62 12.33
N GLY A 42 3.63 1.53 11.10
CA GLY A 42 4.21 0.76 10.00
C GLY A 42 5.19 1.55 9.14
N PHE A 43 5.35 2.85 9.39
CA PHE A 43 6.16 3.71 8.52
C PHE A 43 7.61 3.23 8.42
N GLY A 44 8.25 2.83 9.52
CA GLY A 44 9.64 2.37 9.47
C GLY A 44 9.84 1.11 8.62
N GLY A 45 8.87 0.20 8.63
CA GLY A 45 8.90 -0.99 7.76
C GLY A 45 8.61 -0.65 6.31
N LEU A 46 7.65 0.24 6.07
CA LEU A 46 7.32 0.72 4.72
C LEU A 46 8.51 1.45 4.09
N ASP A 47 9.16 2.34 4.85
CA ASP A 47 10.37 3.07 4.45
C ASP A 47 11.49 2.10 4.06
N HIS A 48 11.71 1.07 4.88
CA HIS A 48 12.69 0.03 4.56
C HIS A 48 12.35 -0.72 3.28
N VAL A 49 11.11 -1.20 3.12
CA VAL A 49 10.68 -1.93 1.91
C VAL A 49 10.80 -1.05 0.66
N MET A 50 10.43 0.23 0.74
CA MET A 50 10.53 1.18 -0.37
C MET A 50 11.97 1.59 -0.70
N SER A 51 12.91 1.39 0.22
CA SER A 51 14.35 1.57 -0.06
C SER A 51 14.97 0.40 -0.83
N LEU A 52 14.26 -0.73 -0.92
CA LEU A 52 14.67 -1.91 -1.68
C LEU A 52 14.15 -1.83 -3.13
N THR A 53 14.71 -2.66 -4.00
CA THR A 53 14.33 -2.74 -5.43
C THR A 53 13.29 -3.83 -5.71
N GLU A 54 12.56 -4.27 -4.68
CA GLU A 54 11.60 -5.36 -4.80
C GLU A 54 10.30 -4.93 -5.50
N ASN A 55 9.73 -5.80 -6.33
CA ASN A 55 8.49 -5.52 -7.05
C ASN A 55 7.26 -5.74 -6.16
N VAL A 56 6.90 -4.72 -5.40
CA VAL A 56 5.72 -4.73 -4.52
C VAL A 56 4.86 -3.50 -4.74
N ASN A 57 3.55 -3.66 -4.58
CA ASN A 57 2.57 -2.58 -4.70
C ASN A 57 2.04 -2.22 -3.31
N ILE A 58 2.03 -0.94 -2.97
CA ILE A 58 1.48 -0.46 -1.70
C ILE A 58 0.28 0.43 -1.97
N LEU A 59 -0.86 0.07 -1.40
CA LEU A 59 -2.08 0.89 -1.44
C LEU A 59 -2.40 1.40 -0.03
N VAL A 60 -2.23 2.71 0.16
CA VAL A 60 -2.60 3.38 1.41
C VAL A 60 -3.98 4.01 1.26
N LEU A 61 -4.94 3.50 2.02
CA LEU A 61 -6.30 4.04 2.11
C LEU A 61 -6.31 5.14 3.18
N ASP A 62 -6.11 6.38 2.75
CA ASP A 62 -5.95 7.51 3.65
C ASP A 62 -7.30 8.08 4.10
N THR A 63 -7.67 7.79 5.34
CA THR A 63 -8.88 8.31 6.01
C THR A 63 -8.59 9.49 6.93
N GLN A 64 -7.34 9.95 6.99
CA GLN A 64 -6.88 11.07 7.80
C GLN A 64 -7.10 10.93 9.32
N CYS A 65 -7.42 9.73 9.78
CA CYS A 65 -7.57 9.38 11.18
C CYS A 65 -7.52 7.86 11.35
N TYR A 66 -7.32 7.39 12.59
CA TYR A 66 -7.53 5.99 12.91
C TYR A 66 -9.03 5.70 12.98
N SER A 67 -9.62 5.45 11.82
CA SER A 67 -11.06 5.26 11.66
C SER A 67 -11.57 4.11 12.54
N ASN A 68 -10.89 2.97 12.54
CA ASN A 68 -11.35 1.76 13.23
C ASN A 68 -11.38 1.89 14.77
N THR A 69 -10.46 2.65 15.37
CA THR A 69 -10.38 2.84 16.85
C THR A 69 -11.17 4.06 17.34
N GLY A 70 -12.07 4.57 16.50
CA GLY A 70 -12.98 5.66 16.85
C GLY A 70 -12.43 7.06 16.61
N GLY A 71 -11.63 7.24 15.54
CA GLY A 71 -11.25 8.55 15.00
C GLY A 71 -10.13 9.25 15.78
N GLN A 72 -9.08 8.51 16.14
CA GLN A 72 -7.89 9.08 16.78
C GLN A 72 -7.03 9.82 15.75
N ALA A 73 -6.31 10.86 16.18
CA ALA A 73 -5.40 11.59 15.30
C ALA A 73 -4.26 10.70 14.79
N SER A 74 -3.93 10.79 13.51
CA SER A 74 -2.74 10.18 12.88
C SER A 74 -1.75 11.23 12.40
N LYS A 75 -0.52 10.84 12.02
CA LYS A 75 0.38 11.78 11.32
C LYS A 75 -0.18 12.23 9.96
N ALA A 76 -1.16 11.52 9.38
CA ALA A 76 -1.88 11.94 8.17
C ALA A 76 -2.97 12.99 8.42
N THR A 77 -3.49 13.11 9.65
CA THR A 77 -4.54 14.10 9.97
C THR A 77 -4.14 15.53 9.54
N PRO A 78 -5.02 16.31 8.88
CA PRO A 78 -4.73 17.69 8.48
C PRO A 78 -4.53 18.64 9.66
N LEU A 79 -3.87 19.77 9.38
CA LEU A 79 -3.78 20.88 10.33
C LEU A 79 -5.19 21.38 10.65
N GLY A 80 -5.49 21.59 11.93
CA GLY A 80 -6.77 22.12 12.40
C GLY A 80 -7.92 21.11 12.47
N ALA A 81 -7.75 19.88 11.98
CA ALA A 81 -8.77 18.85 12.10
C ALA A 81 -8.97 18.43 13.57
N VAL A 82 -10.23 18.31 13.98
CA VAL A 82 -10.62 17.87 15.33
C VAL A 82 -10.82 16.36 15.32
N THR A 83 -10.05 15.67 16.13
CA THR A 83 -10.07 14.20 16.28
C THR A 83 -9.87 13.84 17.75
N LYS A 84 -10.05 12.58 18.15
CA LYS A 84 -9.63 12.16 19.50
C LYS A 84 -8.12 12.37 19.63
N PHE A 85 -7.69 12.95 20.77
CA PHE A 85 -6.33 13.45 21.03
C PHE A 85 -5.91 14.71 20.22
N GLY A 86 -6.85 15.31 19.49
CA GLY A 86 -6.70 16.58 18.77
C GLY A 86 -7.89 17.50 19.04
N GLU A 87 -8.36 17.57 20.29
CA GLU A 87 -9.60 18.27 20.69
C GLU A 87 -9.55 19.78 20.42
N HIS A 88 -8.34 20.36 20.42
CA HIS A 88 -8.10 21.75 20.03
C HIS A 88 -7.63 21.91 18.57
N GLY A 89 -7.89 20.91 17.74
CA GLY A 89 -7.36 20.80 16.40
C GLY A 89 -5.88 20.35 16.39
N LYS A 90 -5.49 19.58 15.37
CA LYS A 90 -4.08 19.21 15.20
C LYS A 90 -3.23 20.45 14.91
N ARG A 91 -2.16 20.64 15.70
CA ARG A 91 -1.25 21.81 15.61
C ARG A 91 -0.11 21.65 14.61
N LYS A 92 0.11 20.44 14.09
CA LYS A 92 1.18 20.12 13.13
C LYS A 92 0.59 19.81 11.77
N ALA A 93 1.31 20.21 10.72
CA ALA A 93 0.95 19.83 9.35
C ALA A 93 0.94 18.31 9.19
N ARG A 94 0.14 17.84 8.23
CA ARG A 94 0.14 16.45 7.78
C ARG A 94 1.55 16.08 7.30
N LYS A 95 2.01 14.88 7.66
CA LYS A 95 3.22 14.30 7.06
C LYS A 95 2.93 13.99 5.59
N ASP A 96 3.81 14.38 4.69
CA ASP A 96 3.71 14.06 3.26
C ASP A 96 4.46 12.74 2.97
N LEU A 97 3.72 11.64 2.97
CA LEU A 97 4.27 10.32 2.67
C LEU A 97 4.75 10.23 1.22
N GLY A 98 4.00 10.82 0.28
CA GLY A 98 4.34 10.78 -1.14
C GLY A 98 5.67 11.47 -1.40
N VAL A 99 5.85 12.68 -0.87
CA VAL A 99 7.12 13.42 -0.97
C VAL A 99 8.26 12.64 -0.31
N SER A 100 8.04 12.02 0.85
CA SER A 100 9.07 11.20 1.51
C SER A 100 9.53 10.06 0.60
N MET A 101 8.60 9.35 -0.05
CA MET A 101 8.92 8.22 -0.93
C MET A 101 9.54 8.66 -2.25
N MET A 102 9.15 9.82 -2.80
CA MET A 102 9.74 10.36 -4.03
C MET A 102 11.24 10.65 -3.89
N MET A 103 11.74 10.92 -2.67
CA MET A 103 13.17 11.17 -2.43
C MET A 103 14.07 9.97 -2.75
N TYR A 104 13.53 8.74 -2.81
CA TYR A 104 14.31 7.57 -3.22
C TYR A 104 14.62 7.53 -4.72
N GLY A 105 13.88 8.28 -5.55
CA GLY A 105 14.11 8.41 -6.99
C GLY A 105 13.72 7.20 -7.87
N HIS A 106 13.65 6.00 -7.30
CA HIS A 106 13.28 4.76 -8.00
C HIS A 106 11.91 4.21 -7.60
N VAL A 107 11.25 4.83 -6.63
CA VAL A 107 9.91 4.43 -6.16
C VAL A 107 8.86 5.15 -6.99
N TYR A 108 7.95 4.39 -7.60
CA TYR A 108 6.76 4.96 -8.23
C TYR A 108 5.77 5.45 -7.16
N VAL A 109 5.38 6.72 -7.24
CA VAL A 109 4.44 7.34 -6.30
C VAL A 109 3.30 7.98 -7.07
N ALA A 110 2.07 7.67 -6.66
CA ALA A 110 0.86 8.30 -7.17
C ALA A 110 -0.12 8.59 -6.03
N GLN A 111 -0.87 9.69 -6.17
CA GLN A 111 -1.98 10.01 -5.29
C GLN A 111 -3.25 10.07 -6.13
N ILE A 112 -4.29 9.38 -5.67
CA ILE A 112 -5.56 9.25 -6.39
C ILE A 112 -6.72 9.68 -5.50
N SER A 113 -7.80 10.15 -6.13
CA SER A 113 -9.08 10.40 -5.48
C SER A 113 -10.18 9.94 -6.42
N LEU A 114 -10.92 8.89 -6.03
CA LEU A 114 -11.98 8.31 -6.86
C LEU A 114 -13.13 9.29 -7.14
N GLY A 115 -13.37 10.23 -6.24
CA GLY A 115 -14.41 11.26 -6.39
C GLY A 115 -13.93 12.52 -7.12
N SER A 116 -12.66 12.61 -7.47
CA SER A 116 -12.15 13.74 -8.24
C SER A 116 -12.59 13.59 -9.69
N THR A 117 -13.43 14.50 -10.15
CA THR A 117 -13.61 14.73 -11.59
C THR A 117 -12.48 15.62 -12.07
N ALA A 118 -11.96 15.34 -13.27
CA ALA A 118 -10.86 16.06 -13.89
C ALA A 118 -11.24 17.50 -14.26
#